data_AF-A0A3A4SP59-F1
#
_entry.id   AF-A0A3A4SP59-F1
#
_cell.length_a   1.000
_cell.length_b   1.000
_cell.length_c   1.000
_cell.angle_alpha   90.00
_cell.angle_beta   90.00
_cell.angle_gamma   90.00
#
_symmetry.space_group_name_H-M   'P 1'
#
loop_
_entity.id
_entity.type
_entity.pdbx_description
1 polymer ?
#
loop_
_entity_poly.entity_id
_entity_poly.type
_entity_poly.pdbx_seq_one_letter_code
_entity_poly.pdbx_strand_id
1 'polypeptide(L)'
;MKVAIDSKSSSAFGCICVILAAIIAFAVFLIYPCGKSKVTAIKIDDKRSIVISSEDCWEISQGLIYQIPASSLSARFGGTIESTDGLKFLSLNAENSNLVAIVEAANPDVVLILHDFTNGNSWPFRHDTENYMDAESRGESLLTRIKKEYPNKRLVLSIHVPGNRHLKISP
;
A
#
# COMPACT_ATOMS: atom_id res chain seq x y z
N MET A 1 -38.22 66.75 -2.33
CA MET A 1 -36.89 66.39 -1.79
C MET A 1 -36.79 64.86 -1.81
N LYS A 2 -36.08 64.28 -2.79
CA LYS A 2 -35.90 62.83 -2.94
C LYS A 2 -34.61 62.43 -2.21
N VAL A 3 -34.72 61.62 -1.16
CA VAL A 3 -33.57 61.03 -0.47
C VAL A 3 -33.15 59.80 -1.27
N ALA A 4 -31.97 59.86 -1.90
CA ALA A 4 -31.33 58.71 -2.51
C ALA A 4 -30.73 57.85 -1.38
N ILE A 5 -31.29 56.65 -1.17
CA ILE A 5 -30.69 55.64 -0.31
C ILE A 5 -29.69 54.89 -1.19
N ASP A 6 -28.42 55.25 -1.05
CA ASP A 6 -27.30 54.68 -1.78
C ASP A 6 -27.05 53.24 -1.26
N SER A 7 -27.33 52.24 -2.09
CA SER A 7 -27.30 50.82 -1.72
C SER A 7 -25.87 50.28 -1.70
N LYS A 8 -25.10 50.62 -0.65
CA LYS A 8 -23.72 50.12 -0.47
C LYS A 8 -23.60 48.78 0.28
N SER A 9 -24.70 48.13 0.67
CA SER A 9 -24.63 46.93 1.51
C SER A 9 -24.46 45.61 0.74
N SER A 10 -24.58 45.59 -0.60
CA SER A 10 -24.66 44.31 -1.34
C SER A 10 -23.31 43.62 -1.59
N SER A 11 -22.17 44.30 -1.45
CA SER A 11 -20.84 43.72 -1.76
C SER A 11 -20.18 43.03 -0.56
N ALA A 12 -20.47 43.46 0.67
CA ALA A 12 -19.86 42.91 1.88
C ALA A 12 -20.39 41.50 2.22
N PHE A 13 -21.70 41.26 2.04
CA PHE A 13 -22.29 39.93 2.26
C PHE A 13 -21.78 38.89 1.26
N GLY A 14 -21.49 39.30 0.03
CA GLY A 14 -20.89 38.42 -0.99
C GLY A 14 -19.50 37.91 -0.55
N CYS A 15 -18.63 38.79 -0.08
CA CYS A 15 -17.30 38.41 0.42
C CYS A 15 -17.36 37.50 1.65
N ILE A 16 -18.27 37.78 2.59
CA ILE A 16 -18.42 36.97 3.80
C ILE A 16 -18.86 35.54 3.46
N CYS A 17 -19.79 35.37 2.51
CA CYS A 17 -20.23 34.05 2.06
C CYS A 17 -19.10 33.24 1.38
N VAL A 18 -18.26 33.89 0.57
CA VAL A 18 -17.11 33.23 -0.08
C VAL A 18 -16.08 32.78 0.95
N ILE A 19 -15.78 33.62 1.94
CA ILE A 19 -14.84 33.29 3.02
C ILE A 19 -15.40 32.13 3.86
N LEU A 20 -16.68 32.16 4.23
CA LEU A 20 -17.34 31.07 4.96
C LEU A 20 -17.32 29.76 4.16
N ALA A 21 -17.62 29.80 2.86
CA ALA A 21 -17.55 28.62 2.01
C ALA A 21 -16.13 28.05 1.93
N ALA A 22 -15.12 28.92 1.82
CA ALA A 22 -13.71 28.50 1.82
C ALA A 22 -13.28 27.88 3.16
N ILE A 23 -13.71 28.45 4.30
CA ILE A 23 -13.43 27.91 5.63
C ILE A 23 -14.11 26.55 5.82
N ILE A 24 -15.36 26.40 5.38
CA ILE A 24 -16.09 25.13 5.45
C ILE A 24 -15.42 24.09 4.55
N ALA A 25 -15.04 24.44 3.31
CA ALA A 25 -14.33 23.53 2.42
C ALA A 25 -12.97 23.11 2.99
N PHE A 26 -12.22 24.05 3.57
CA PHE A 26 -10.95 23.77 4.24
C PHE A 26 -11.13 22.89 5.48
N ALA A 27 -12.15 23.16 6.29
CA ALA A 27 -12.48 22.33 7.46
C ALA A 27 -12.88 20.91 7.03
N VAL A 28 -13.72 20.75 6.01
CA VAL A 28 -14.09 19.43 5.45
C VAL A 28 -12.86 18.68 4.94
N PHE A 29 -11.95 19.37 4.27
CA PHE A 29 -10.68 18.79 3.81
C PHE A 29 -9.79 18.31 4.98
N LEU A 30 -9.78 19.03 6.10
CA LEU A 30 -9.03 18.63 7.30
C LEU A 30 -9.67 17.46 8.08
N ILE A 31 -10.98 17.21 7.92
CA ILE A 31 -11.73 16.19 8.69
C ILE A 31 -11.64 14.79 8.05
N TYR A 32 -11.15 14.66 6.81
CA TYR A 32 -10.96 13.35 6.15
C TYR A 32 -9.48 12.95 6.11
N PRO A 33 -8.91 12.44 7.22
CA PRO A 33 -7.56 11.91 7.21
C PRO A 33 -7.48 10.66 6.34
N CYS A 34 -6.36 10.50 5.64
CA CYS A 34 -6.03 9.23 5.00
C CYS A 34 -5.99 8.11 6.04
N GLY A 35 -6.81 7.07 5.84
CA GLY A 35 -6.89 5.90 6.69
C GLY A 35 -6.05 4.74 6.18
N LYS A 36 -6.17 3.60 6.86
CA LYS A 36 -5.67 2.30 6.38
C LYS A 36 -6.79 1.28 6.48
N SER A 37 -7.06 0.61 5.37
CA SER A 37 -8.08 -0.42 5.28
C SER A 37 -7.40 -1.79 5.10
N LYS A 38 -7.72 -2.75 5.98
CA LYS A 38 -7.11 -4.07 5.96
C LYS A 38 -7.60 -4.84 4.73
N VAL A 39 -6.68 -5.25 3.86
CA VAL A 39 -6.97 -6.07 2.66
C VAL A 39 -6.96 -7.54 3.05
N THR A 40 -5.89 -8.01 3.69
CA THR A 40 -5.80 -9.41 4.14
C THR A 40 -4.82 -9.58 5.29
N ALA A 41 -4.93 -10.70 6.00
CA ALA A 41 -3.91 -11.19 6.93
C ALA A 41 -3.56 -12.64 6.59
N ILE A 42 -2.29 -12.87 6.32
CA ILE A 42 -1.74 -14.17 5.95
C ILE A 42 -1.13 -14.75 7.21
N LYS A 43 -1.79 -15.74 7.80
CA LYS A 43 -1.31 -16.45 8.99
C LYS A 43 -0.21 -17.44 8.58
N ILE A 44 0.96 -17.34 9.19
CA ILE A 44 2.07 -18.27 8.98
C ILE A 44 2.00 -19.38 10.04
N ASP A 45 1.81 -18.99 11.30
CA ASP A 45 1.50 -19.87 12.42
C ASP A 45 0.72 -19.12 13.50
N ASP A 46 0.61 -19.68 14.71
CA ASP A 46 -0.15 -19.10 15.82
C ASP A 46 0.36 -17.74 16.32
N LYS A 47 1.61 -17.38 16.05
CA LYS A 47 2.23 -16.14 16.53
C LYS A 47 2.70 -15.22 15.41
N ARG A 48 2.84 -15.74 14.19
CA ARG A 48 3.42 -15.02 13.04
C ARG A 48 2.38 -14.82 11.95
N SER A 49 2.28 -13.59 11.46
CA SER A 49 1.42 -13.23 10.34
C SER A 49 2.02 -12.08 9.55
N ILE A 50 1.58 -11.94 8.30
CA ILE A 50 1.84 -10.77 7.46
C ILE A 50 0.50 -10.13 7.14
N VAL A 51 0.35 -8.84 7.41
CA VAL A 51 -0.88 -8.08 7.18
C VAL A 51 -0.66 -7.18 5.98
N ILE A 52 -1.58 -7.21 5.01
CA ILE A 52 -1.58 -6.30 3.86
C ILE A 52 -2.77 -5.36 4.01
N SER A 53 -2.52 -4.07 3.86
CA SER A 53 -3.53 -3.00 3.97
C SER A 53 -3.40 -2.05 2.79
N SER A 54 -4.49 -1.39 2.40
CA SER A 54 -4.47 -0.28 1.47
C SER A 54 -4.53 1.05 2.22
N GLU A 55 -3.96 2.07 1.60
CA GLU A 55 -4.14 3.46 2.02
C GLU A 55 -5.50 3.94 1.54
N ASP A 56 -6.28 4.49 2.48
CA ASP A 56 -7.65 4.93 2.23
C ASP A 56 -7.65 6.47 2.18
N CYS A 57 -7.32 7.00 1.00
CA CYS A 57 -7.28 8.43 0.71
C CYS A 57 -8.37 8.79 -0.33
N TRP A 58 -8.56 10.08 -0.61
CA TRP A 58 -9.50 10.56 -1.65
C TRP A 58 -9.13 10.10 -3.08
N GLU A 59 -7.93 9.53 -3.26
CA GLU A 59 -7.38 9.13 -4.55
C GLU A 59 -8.00 7.80 -5.03
N ILE A 60 -8.32 7.73 -6.32
CA ILE A 60 -8.85 6.52 -6.96
C ILE A 60 -7.83 5.36 -6.86
N SER A 61 -6.53 5.69 -6.91
CA SER A 61 -5.46 4.71 -6.80
C SER A 61 -4.89 4.69 -5.38
N GLN A 62 -4.88 3.51 -4.75
CA GLN A 62 -4.45 3.31 -3.38
C GLN A 62 -3.05 2.69 -3.32
N GLY A 63 -2.20 3.20 -2.43
CA GLY A 63 -0.95 2.53 -2.09
C GLY A 63 -1.22 1.27 -1.26
N LEU A 64 -0.50 0.19 -1.52
CA LEU A 64 -0.52 -0.98 -0.63
C LEU A 64 0.64 -0.91 0.37
N ILE A 65 0.38 -1.38 1.58
CA ILE A 65 1.35 -1.52 2.66
C ILE A 65 1.29 -2.96 3.17
N TYR A 66 2.44 -3.55 3.47
CA TYR A 66 2.49 -4.75 4.29
C TYR A 66 3.13 -4.46 5.65
N GLN A 67 2.70 -5.23 6.64
CA GLN A 67 3.16 -5.14 8.01
C GLN A 67 3.45 -6.53 8.56
N ILE A 68 4.49 -6.62 9.39
CA ILE A 68 4.86 -7.83 10.11
C ILE A 68 4.74 -7.52 11.60
N PRO A 69 3.59 -7.85 12.23
CA PRO A 69 3.31 -7.46 13.62
C PRO A 69 4.37 -7.94 14.62
N ALA A 70 4.96 -9.13 14.38
CA ALA A 70 5.97 -9.71 15.25
C ALA A 70 7.28 -8.89 15.30
N SER A 71 7.59 -8.10 14.27
CA SER A 71 8.82 -7.30 14.16
C SER A 71 8.57 -5.79 14.07
N SER A 72 7.31 -5.34 14.19
CA SER A 72 6.90 -3.94 13.96
C SER A 72 7.32 -3.37 12.60
N LEU A 73 7.68 -4.23 11.64
CA LEU A 73 8.11 -3.83 10.32
C LEU A 73 6.90 -3.43 9.47
N SER A 74 7.03 -2.32 8.75
CA SER A 74 6.02 -1.82 7.82
C SER A 74 6.71 -1.29 6.56
N ALA A 75 6.27 -1.72 5.39
CA ALA A 75 6.79 -1.21 4.11
C ALA A 75 5.66 -1.04 3.10
N ARG A 76 5.79 -0.01 2.26
CA ARG A 76 4.91 0.22 1.12
C ARG A 76 5.40 -0.60 -0.07
N PHE A 77 4.46 -1.14 -0.84
CA PHE A 77 4.77 -1.65 -2.17
C PHE A 77 5.11 -0.48 -3.11
N GLY A 78 5.77 -0.79 -4.22
CA GLY A 78 5.94 0.15 -5.32
C GLY A 78 4.61 0.38 -6.05
N GLY A 79 4.32 1.65 -6.36
CA GLY A 79 3.14 2.05 -7.12
C GLY A 79 1.83 2.07 -6.33
N THR A 80 0.73 2.19 -7.07
CA THR A 80 -0.65 2.25 -6.57
C THR A 80 -1.54 1.27 -7.35
N ILE A 81 -2.70 0.93 -6.79
CA ILE A 81 -3.70 0.04 -7.39
C ILE A 81 -5.07 0.73 -7.41
N GLU A 82 -5.85 0.51 -8.46
CA GLU A 82 -7.20 1.13 -8.55
C GLU A 82 -8.25 0.39 -7.71
N SER A 83 -8.04 -0.90 -7.44
CA SER A 83 -8.97 -1.70 -6.64
C SER A 83 -8.25 -2.82 -5.89
N THR A 84 -8.67 -3.04 -4.65
CA THR A 84 -8.25 -4.18 -3.83
C THR A 84 -9.16 -5.40 -4.01
N ASP A 85 -10.28 -5.23 -4.72
CA ASP A 85 -11.26 -6.29 -4.92
C ASP A 85 -10.67 -7.44 -5.76
N GLY A 86 -10.77 -8.65 -5.21
CA GLY A 86 -10.25 -9.85 -5.86
C GLY A 86 -8.76 -10.07 -5.69
N LEU A 87 -8.02 -9.16 -5.01
CA LEU A 87 -6.64 -9.43 -4.63
C LEU A 87 -6.59 -10.59 -3.64
N LYS A 88 -5.91 -11.66 -4.06
CA LYS A 88 -5.65 -12.84 -3.23
C LYS A 88 -4.17 -13.06 -3.17
N PHE A 89 -3.67 -13.35 -1.97
CA PHE A 89 -2.26 -13.57 -1.71
C PHE A 89 -2.04 -14.98 -1.20
N LEU A 90 -0.92 -15.58 -1.59
CA LEU A 90 -0.52 -16.92 -1.16
C LEU A 90 0.85 -16.83 -0.48
N SER A 91 1.04 -17.65 0.55
CA SER A 91 2.35 -17.84 1.19
C SER A 91 3.06 -19.07 0.62
N LEU A 92 4.33 -18.90 0.28
CA LEU A 92 5.27 -19.98 0.02
C LEU A 92 6.26 -20.02 1.19
N ASN A 93 6.42 -21.18 1.81
CA ASN A 93 7.19 -21.34 3.04
C ASN A 93 8.43 -22.17 2.75
N ALA A 94 9.58 -21.77 3.28
CA ALA A 94 10.80 -22.57 3.30
C ALA A 94 11.41 -22.57 4.70
N GLU A 95 12.39 -23.44 4.90
CA GLU A 95 13.18 -23.48 6.14
C GLU A 95 12.30 -23.58 7.40
N ASN A 96 11.37 -24.53 7.41
CA ASN A 96 10.40 -24.73 8.50
C ASN A 96 9.50 -23.50 8.75
N SER A 97 9.10 -22.80 7.69
CA SER A 97 8.29 -21.58 7.73
C SER A 97 8.97 -20.39 8.42
N ASN A 98 10.30 -20.41 8.57
CA ASN A 98 11.05 -19.23 8.99
C ASN A 98 11.26 -18.26 7.85
N LEU A 99 11.42 -18.77 6.63
CA LEU A 99 11.49 -17.96 5.43
C LEU A 99 10.15 -18.06 4.69
N VAL A 100 9.50 -16.92 4.47
CA VAL A 100 8.20 -16.84 3.81
C VAL A 100 8.27 -15.89 2.64
N ALA A 101 7.76 -16.33 1.49
CA ALA A 101 7.47 -15.48 0.35
C ALA A 101 5.96 -15.27 0.22
N ILE A 102 5.53 -14.04 -0.03
CA ILE A 102 4.14 -13.72 -0.40
C ILE A 102 4.09 -13.41 -1.89
N VAL A 103 3.17 -14.07 -2.58
CA VAL A 103 2.89 -13.89 -4.01
C VAL A 103 1.43 -13.52 -4.20
N GLU A 104 1.10 -12.87 -5.30
CA GLU A 104 -0.29 -12.74 -5.73
C GLU A 104 -0.76 -14.07 -6.33
N ALA A 105 -1.97 -14.53 -5.97
CA ALA A 105 -2.52 -15.79 -6.45
C ALA A 105 -2.67 -15.82 -7.99
N ALA A 106 -2.97 -14.68 -8.61
CA ALA A 106 -3.08 -14.54 -10.05
C ALA A 106 -1.71 -14.59 -10.77
N ASN A 107 -0.63 -14.23 -10.07
CA ASN A 107 0.74 -14.18 -10.60
C ASN A 107 1.70 -14.89 -9.62
N PRO A 108 1.60 -16.21 -9.45
CA PRO A 108 2.27 -16.95 -8.37
C PRO A 108 3.80 -17.07 -8.56
N ASP A 109 4.33 -16.61 -9.69
CA ASP A 109 5.77 -16.50 -9.96
C ASP A 109 6.35 -15.15 -9.52
N VAL A 110 5.51 -14.16 -9.21
CA VAL A 110 5.93 -12.83 -8.78
C VAL A 110 5.91 -12.74 -7.25
N VAL A 111 7.10 -12.64 -6.67
CA VAL A 111 7.32 -12.50 -5.24
C VAL A 111 7.26 -11.03 -4.85
N LEU A 112 6.32 -10.71 -3.96
CA LEU A 112 5.99 -9.35 -3.53
C LEU A 112 6.53 -9.04 -2.13
N ILE A 113 6.63 -10.05 -1.28
CA ILE A 113 7.24 -9.94 0.05
C ILE A 113 8.12 -11.15 0.25
N LEU A 114 9.32 -10.95 0.80
CA LEU A 114 10.09 -12.01 1.44
C LEU A 114 10.34 -11.60 2.89
N HIS A 115 10.18 -12.52 3.82
CA HIS A 115 10.54 -12.29 5.21
C HIS A 115 11.18 -13.50 5.85
N ASP A 116 12.31 -13.28 6.52
CA ASP A 116 12.99 -14.25 7.36
C ASP A 116 12.74 -13.92 8.84
N PHE A 117 11.89 -14.71 9.48
CA PHE A 117 11.54 -14.55 10.89
C PHE A 117 12.69 -14.86 11.86
N THR A 118 13.80 -15.43 11.37
CA THR A 118 14.98 -15.75 12.21
C THR A 118 15.80 -14.52 12.51
N ASN A 119 15.99 -13.65 11.52
CA ASN A 119 16.86 -12.47 11.59
C ASN A 119 16.14 -11.14 11.31
N GLY A 120 14.85 -11.18 10.96
CA GLY A 120 14.04 -10.00 10.68
C GLY A 120 14.22 -9.40 9.30
N ASN A 121 15.08 -9.97 8.44
CA ASN A 121 15.30 -9.46 7.09
C ASN A 121 14.00 -9.56 6.29
N SER A 122 13.64 -8.46 5.62
CA SER A 122 12.42 -8.40 4.82
C SER A 122 12.63 -7.62 3.55
N TRP A 123 12.10 -8.09 2.44
CA TRP A 123 12.09 -7.40 1.17
C TRP A 123 10.63 -7.15 0.75
N PRO A 124 10.27 -5.98 0.19
CA PRO A 124 11.12 -4.86 -0.25
C PRO A 124 11.42 -3.80 0.83
N PHE A 125 11.26 -4.12 2.11
CA PHE A 125 11.62 -3.17 3.18
C PHE A 125 13.12 -2.86 3.13
N ARG A 126 13.46 -1.60 3.33
CA ARG A 126 14.83 -1.10 3.36
C ARG A 126 15.10 -0.49 4.71
N HIS A 127 16.21 -0.86 5.33
CA HIS A 127 16.62 -0.23 6.59
C HIS A 127 17.07 1.22 6.36
N ASP A 128 16.97 2.08 7.38
CA ASP A 128 17.21 3.54 7.23
C ASP A 128 18.60 3.87 6.67
N THR A 129 19.60 3.06 6.99
CA THR A 129 21.00 3.24 6.54
C THR A 129 21.36 2.39 5.31
N GLU A 130 20.42 1.61 4.79
CA GLU A 130 20.67 0.67 3.69
C GLU A 130 20.45 1.37 2.35
N ASN A 131 21.41 1.21 1.43
CA ASN A 131 21.25 1.70 0.07
C ASN A 131 20.37 0.73 -0.75
N TYR A 132 19.96 1.17 -1.94
CA TYR A 132 19.06 0.36 -2.77
C TYR A 132 19.70 -0.97 -3.21
N MET A 133 20.98 -0.97 -3.59
CA MET A 133 21.66 -2.17 -4.08
C MET A 133 21.84 -3.22 -2.97
N ASP A 134 22.09 -2.80 -1.74
CA ASP A 134 22.18 -3.70 -0.58
C ASP A 134 20.83 -4.36 -0.28
N ALA A 135 19.75 -3.58 -0.34
CA ALA A 135 18.39 -4.10 -0.16
C ALA A 135 17.98 -5.09 -1.26
N GLU A 136 18.35 -4.80 -2.52
CA GLU A 136 18.12 -5.69 -3.66
C GLU A 136 18.94 -6.98 -3.53
N SER A 137 20.23 -6.87 -3.20
CA SER A 137 21.12 -8.03 -2.94
C SER A 137 20.58 -8.92 -1.80
N ARG A 138 20.09 -8.32 -0.72
CA ARG A 138 19.43 -9.03 0.37
C ARG A 138 18.14 -9.72 -0.10
N GLY A 139 17.33 -9.05 -0.91
CA GLY A 139 16.15 -9.64 -1.55
C GLY A 139 16.49 -10.87 -2.40
N GLU A 140 17.51 -10.77 -3.26
CA GLU A 140 17.96 -11.87 -4.12
C GLU A 140 18.55 -13.05 -3.33
N SER A 141 19.24 -12.76 -2.22
CA SER A 141 19.71 -13.79 -1.29
C SER A 141 18.55 -14.58 -0.66
N LEU A 142 17.49 -13.88 -0.21
CA LEU A 142 16.27 -14.50 0.29
C LEU A 142 15.53 -15.29 -0.80
N LEU A 143 15.43 -14.74 -2.02
CA LEU A 143 14.80 -15.40 -3.16
C LEU A 143 15.51 -16.71 -3.50
N THR A 144 16.85 -16.69 -3.52
CA THR A 144 17.67 -17.87 -3.80
C THR A 144 17.40 -18.99 -2.80
N ARG A 145 17.21 -18.65 -1.52
CA ARG A 145 16.86 -19.62 -0.47
C ARG A 145 15.47 -20.22 -0.70
N ILE A 146 14.45 -19.39 -0.98
CA ILE A 146 13.09 -19.87 -1.32
C ILE A 146 13.11 -20.78 -2.56
N LYS A 147 13.88 -20.43 -3.60
CA LYS A 147 13.96 -21.22 -4.84
C LYS A 147 14.46 -22.64 -4.62
N LYS A 148 15.23 -22.91 -3.56
CA LYS A 148 15.67 -24.27 -3.21
C LYS A 148 14.49 -25.18 -2.84
N GLU A 149 13.46 -24.64 -2.19
CA GLU A 149 12.25 -25.38 -1.81
C GLU A 149 11.26 -25.50 -2.99
N TYR A 150 11.33 -24.56 -3.94
CA TYR A 150 10.44 -24.50 -5.10
C TYR A 150 11.19 -24.49 -6.44
N PRO A 151 11.97 -25.54 -6.76
CA PRO A 151 12.85 -25.56 -7.95
C PRO A 151 12.10 -25.48 -9.29
N ASN A 152 10.82 -25.86 -9.30
CA ASN A 152 9.98 -25.85 -10.50
C ASN A 152 9.24 -24.52 -10.74
N LYS A 153 9.35 -23.55 -9.83
CA LYS A 153 8.70 -22.23 -9.96
C LYS A 153 9.68 -21.19 -10.51
N ARG A 154 9.20 -20.26 -11.33
CA ARG A 154 10.02 -19.20 -11.92
C ARG A 154 9.93 -17.92 -11.09
N LEU A 155 10.32 -18.04 -9.83
CA LEU A 155 10.15 -16.95 -8.86
C LEU A 155 11.03 -15.74 -9.21
N VAL A 156 10.43 -14.55 -9.25
CA VAL A 156 11.10 -13.27 -9.49
C VAL A 156 10.60 -12.21 -8.51
N LEU A 157 11.48 -11.29 -8.11
CA LEU A 157 11.12 -10.17 -7.23
C LEU A 157 10.36 -9.09 -8.02
N SER A 158 9.29 -8.54 -7.45
CA SER A 158 8.68 -7.29 -7.89
C SER A 158 8.20 -6.43 -6.73
N ILE A 159 8.60 -5.16 -6.70
CA ILE A 159 8.07 -4.22 -5.70
C ILE A 159 6.62 -3.82 -6.03
N HIS A 160 6.20 -3.99 -7.29
CA HIS A 160 4.86 -3.66 -7.76
C HIS A 160 3.96 -4.88 -7.71
N VAL A 161 2.75 -4.69 -7.18
CA VAL A 161 1.68 -5.68 -7.31
C VAL A 161 1.20 -5.65 -8.77
N PRO A 162 1.27 -6.76 -9.53
CA PRO A 162 0.91 -6.78 -10.95
C PRO A 162 -0.51 -6.27 -11.23
N GLY A 163 -1.39 -6.43 -10.24
CA GLY A 163 -2.77 -6.00 -10.25
C GLY A 163 -3.62 -6.79 -11.24
N ASN A 164 -4.94 -6.71 -11.07
CA ASN A 164 -5.87 -7.08 -12.13
C ASN A 164 -5.69 -6.12 -13.30
N ARG A 165 -4.78 -6.40 -14.24
CA ARG A 165 -4.78 -5.79 -15.57
C ARG A 165 -5.99 -6.30 -16.38
N HIS A 166 -7.19 -6.07 -15.87
CA HIS A 166 -8.41 -6.04 -16.66
C HIS A 166 -8.61 -4.63 -17.21
N LEU A 167 -7.59 -4.09 -17.89
CA LEU A 167 -7.87 -3.19 -19.00
C LEU A 167 -8.45 -4.08 -20.09
N LYS A 168 -9.78 -4.27 -20.04
CA LYS A 168 -10.54 -4.61 -21.23
C LYS A 168 -10.16 -3.58 -22.28
N ILE A 169 -9.34 -4.00 -23.23
CA ILE A 169 -9.33 -3.36 -24.54
C ILE A 169 -10.73 -3.64 -25.06
N SER A 170 -11.62 -2.65 -24.94
CA SER A 170 -12.91 -2.70 -25.62
C SER A 170 -12.65 -2.87 -27.12
N PRO A 171 -13.46 -3.69 -27.82
CA PRO A 171 -13.32 -3.94 -29.26
C PRO A 171 -13.44 -2.67 -30.10
#